data_AF-A0A329KEJ9-F1
#
_entry.id   AF-A0A329KEJ9-F1
#
_cell.length_a   1.000
_cell.length_b   1.000
_cell.length_c   1.000
_cell.angle_alpha   90.00
_cell.angle_beta   90.00
_cell.angle_gamma   90.00
#
_symmetry.space_group_name_H-M   'P 1'
#
loop_
_entity.id
_entity.type
_entity.pdbx_description
1 polymer ?
#
loop_
_entity_poly.entity_id
_entity_poly.type
_entity_poly.pdbx_seq_one_letter_code
_entity_poly.pdbx_strand_id
1 'polypeptide(L)'
;MFNGIGATGIVLIILVALLLFGPNKLPELGRAFGRTLREFKEGAKDIMDEEPKPRKEIRSEEVHVQQAQKSESSEGSAKLPD
;
A
#
# COMPACT_ATOMS: atom_id res chain seq x y z
N MET A 1 -21.38 -4.72 -38.42
CA MET A 1 -22.80 -4.69 -37.97
C MET A 1 -22.96 -4.57 -36.45
N PHE A 2 -21.91 -4.73 -35.63
CA PHE A 2 -21.99 -4.61 -34.15
C PHE A 2 -21.57 -3.24 -33.59
N ASN A 3 -21.11 -2.31 -34.44
CA ASN A 3 -20.59 -1.00 -34.02
C ASN A 3 -21.65 -0.05 -33.43
N GLY A 4 -22.93 -0.43 -33.45
CA GLY A 4 -24.03 0.30 -32.79
C GLY A 4 -24.36 -0.20 -31.37
N ILE A 5 -23.80 -1.35 -30.98
CA ILE A 5 -23.91 -1.89 -29.62
C ILE A 5 -22.81 -1.25 -28.77
N GLY A 6 -22.87 0.08 -28.67
CA GLY A 6 -21.95 0.85 -27.82
C GLY A 6 -22.22 0.61 -26.34
N ALA A 7 -21.92 1.60 -25.51
CA ALA A 7 -22.15 1.54 -24.07
C ALA A 7 -23.58 1.08 -23.69
N THR A 8 -24.59 1.49 -24.47
CA THR A 8 -26.00 1.10 -24.26
C THR A 8 -26.23 -0.41 -24.30
N GLY A 9 -25.56 -1.12 -25.21
CA GLY A 9 -25.71 -2.57 -25.31
C GLY A 9 -25.06 -3.32 -24.16
N ILE A 10 -23.89 -2.84 -23.70
CA ILE A 10 -23.24 -3.38 -22.51
C ILE A 10 -24.14 -3.18 -21.27
N VAL A 11 -24.76 -2.01 -21.12
CA VAL A 11 -25.68 -1.74 -20.01
C VAL A 11 -26.88 -2.69 -20.03
N LEU A 12 -27.45 -2.99 -21.19
CA LEU A 12 -28.55 -3.96 -21.33
C LEU A 12 -28.13 -5.37 -20.88
N ILE A 13 -26.94 -5.83 -21.30
CA ILE A 13 -26.42 -7.14 -20.89
C ILE A 13 -26.20 -7.18 -19.38
N ILE A 14 -25.60 -6.13 -18.80
CA ILE A 14 -25.41 -6.01 -17.36
C ILE A 14 -26.76 -6.04 -16.65
N LEU A 15 -27.77 -5.33 -17.14
CA LEU A 15 -29.10 -5.31 -16.51
C LEU A 15 -29.74 -6.71 -16.48
N VAL A 16 -29.64 -7.46 -17.57
CA VAL A 16 -30.11 -8.86 -17.62
C VAL A 16 -29.29 -9.72 -16.65
N ALA A 17 -27.96 -9.62 -16.66
CA ALA A 17 -27.10 -10.36 -15.74
C ALA A 17 -27.40 -10.03 -14.26
N LEU A 18 -27.70 -8.77 -13.95
CA LEU A 18 -28.12 -8.32 -12.62
C LEU A 18 -29.49 -8.87 -12.22
N LEU A 19 -30.39 -9.13 -13.15
CA LEU A 19 -31.67 -9.80 -12.84
C LEU A 19 -31.48 -11.29 -12.53
N LEU A 20 -30.60 -11.98 -13.26
CA LEU A 20 -30.31 -13.40 -12.99
C LEU A 20 -29.48 -13.61 -11.72
N PHE A 21 -28.40 -12.85 -11.58
CA PHE A 21 -27.43 -13.04 -10.49
C PHE A 21 -27.67 -12.11 -9.30
N GLY A 22 -28.31 -10.96 -9.49
CA GLY A 22 -28.50 -9.94 -8.46
C GLY A 22 -27.37 -8.91 -8.40
N PRO A 23 -27.66 -7.65 -8.04
CA PRO A 23 -26.66 -6.57 -7.96
C PRO A 23 -25.61 -6.74 -6.87
N ASN A 24 -25.89 -7.57 -5.87
CA ASN A 24 -24.94 -7.83 -4.79
C ASN A 24 -23.91 -8.89 -5.17
N LYS A 25 -24.16 -9.73 -6.20
CA LYS A 25 -23.28 -10.85 -6.55
C LYS A 25 -22.08 -10.45 -7.40
N LEU A 26 -22.24 -9.53 -8.35
CA LEU A 26 -21.11 -9.01 -9.12
C LEU A 26 -20.01 -8.35 -8.25
N PRO A 27 -20.32 -7.46 -7.28
CA PRO A 27 -19.28 -6.89 -6.42
C PRO A 27 -18.71 -7.90 -5.44
N GLU A 28 -19.50 -8.87 -4.98
CA GLU A 28 -19.03 -9.98 -4.13
C GLU A 28 -17.99 -10.84 -4.87
N LEU A 29 -18.31 -11.26 -6.10
CA LEU A 29 -17.40 -12.01 -6.98
C LEU A 29 -16.16 -11.19 -7.33
N GLY A 30 -16.31 -9.90 -7.65
CA GLY A 30 -15.19 -9.00 -7.93
C GLY A 30 -14.24 -8.85 -6.73
N ARG A 31 -14.77 -8.77 -5.50
CA ARG A 31 -13.95 -8.74 -4.27
C ARG A 31 -13.21 -10.06 -4.05
N ALA A 32 -13.87 -11.20 -4.25
CA ALA A 32 -13.24 -12.51 -4.12
C ALA A 32 -12.12 -12.69 -5.16
N PHE A 33 -12.44 -12.46 -6.43
CA PHE A 33 -11.48 -12.55 -7.53
C PHE A 33 -10.35 -11.52 -7.39
N GLY A 34 -10.64 -10.31 -6.92
CA GLY A 34 -9.64 -9.28 -6.68
C GLY A 34 -8.62 -9.64 -5.61
N ARG A 35 -9.04 -10.33 -4.53
CA ARG A 35 -8.10 -10.88 -3.53
C ARG A 35 -7.20 -11.94 -4.15
N THR A 36 -7.78 -12.90 -4.88
CA THR A 36 -7.02 -13.94 -5.58
C THR A 36 -6.02 -13.33 -6.56
N LEU A 37 -6.43 -12.34 -7.36
CA LEU A 37 -5.55 -11.69 -8.32
C LEU A 37 -4.44 -10.87 -7.66
N ARG A 38 -4.71 -10.30 -6.47
CA ARG A 38 -3.71 -9.60 -5.66
C ARG A 38 -2.67 -10.56 -5.11
N GLU A 39 -3.10 -11.65 -4.49
CA GLU A 39 -2.21 -12.69 -3.96
C GLU A 39 -1.41 -13.34 -5.09
N PHE A 40 -2.05 -13.64 -6.22
CA PHE A 40 -1.37 -14.14 -7.42
C PHE A 40 -0.31 -13.16 -7.92
N LYS A 41 -0.61 -11.86 -7.95
CA LYS A 41 0.35 -10.83 -8.36
C LYS A 41 1.50 -10.66 -7.38
N GLU A 42 1.26 -10.77 -6.07
CA GLU A 42 2.31 -10.73 -5.05
C GLU A 42 3.22 -11.95 -5.16
N GLY A 43 2.66 -13.17 -5.28
CA GLY A 43 3.44 -14.38 -5.50
C GLY A 43 4.18 -14.40 -6.84
N ALA A 44 3.55 -13.91 -7.92
CA ALA A 44 4.20 -13.79 -9.22
C ALA A 44 5.37 -12.79 -9.17
N LYS A 45 5.25 -11.70 -8.40
CA LYS A 45 6.35 -10.76 -8.19
C LYS A 45 7.52 -11.40 -7.46
N ASP A 46 7.30 -12.17 -6.40
CA ASP A 46 8.40 -12.85 -5.69
C ASP A 46 9.17 -13.81 -6.61
N ILE A 47 8.51 -14.45 -7.57
CA ILE A 47 9.16 -15.31 -8.56
C ILE A 47 9.88 -14.49 -9.64
N MET A 48 9.34 -13.34 -10.03
CA MET A 48 9.93 -12.46 -11.06
C MET A 48 11.06 -11.56 -10.53
N ASP A 49 11.02 -11.19 -9.25
CA ASP A 49 11.97 -10.31 -8.55
C ASP A 49 13.08 -11.12 -7.84
N GLU A 50 13.48 -12.29 -8.36
CA GLU A 50 14.71 -13.00 -7.95
C GLU A 50 16.01 -12.21 -8.28
N GLU A 51 15.88 -10.91 -8.61
CA GLU A 51 16.95 -9.91 -8.52
C GLU A 51 16.87 -9.11 -7.21
N PRO A 52 17.98 -8.94 -6.47
CA PRO A 52 17.97 -8.36 -5.13
C PRO A 52 17.62 -6.87 -5.16
N LYS A 53 16.40 -6.51 -4.76
CA LYS A 53 16.06 -5.11 -4.45
C LYS A 53 16.29 -4.83 -2.96
N PRO A 54 17.07 -3.79 -2.60
CA PRO A 54 17.31 -3.45 -1.20
C PRO A 54 16.00 -3.03 -0.54
N ARG A 55 15.61 -3.79 0.48
CA ARG A 55 14.47 -3.52 1.35
C ARG A 55 14.65 -2.14 1.98
N LYS A 56 13.82 -1.18 1.58
CA LYS A 56 13.65 0.09 2.32
C LYS A 56 12.93 -0.22 3.63
N GLU A 57 13.70 -0.67 4.61
CA GLU A 57 13.31 -0.63 6.01
C GLU A 57 13.82 0.70 6.57
N ILE A 58 12.93 1.70 6.63
CA ILE A 58 13.12 2.84 7.53
C ILE A 58 11.87 2.90 8.40
N ARG A 59 11.90 2.05 9.42
CA ARG A 59 11.08 2.14 10.62
C ARG A 59 11.53 3.40 11.37
N SER A 60 10.64 4.38 11.42
CA SER A 60 10.84 5.71 12.00
C SER A 60 10.87 5.69 13.54
N GLU A 61 11.82 4.98 14.14
CA GLU A 61 11.85 4.75 15.58
C GLU A 61 13.25 5.00 16.17
N GLU A 62 13.86 6.16 15.90
CA GLU A 62 15.05 6.62 16.63
C GLU A 62 15.30 8.14 16.50
N VAL A 63 14.38 8.99 16.97
CA VAL A 63 14.72 10.41 17.23
C VAL A 63 13.98 10.88 18.49
N HIS A 64 14.41 10.38 19.66
CA HIS A 64 14.12 11.05 20.93
C HIS A 64 15.11 10.68 22.06
N VAL A 65 16.43 10.68 21.82
CA VAL A 65 17.42 10.62 22.92
C VAL A 65 18.64 11.48 22.60
N GLN A 66 18.45 12.70 22.12
CA GLN A 66 19.56 13.66 21.89
C GLN A 66 19.11 15.08 22.25
N GLN A 67 18.69 15.29 23.50
CA GLN A 67 18.48 16.65 24.02
C GLN A 67 18.97 16.87 25.46
N ALA A 68 19.68 15.91 26.06
CA ALA A 68 20.12 15.98 27.45
C ALA A 68 21.60 16.37 27.68
N GLN A 69 22.41 16.64 26.64
CA GLN A 69 23.85 16.90 26.82
C GLN A 69 24.30 18.36 26.54
N LYS A 70 23.38 19.31 26.35
CA LYS A 70 23.75 20.72 26.07
C LYS A 70 23.71 21.65 27.29
N SER A 71 23.50 21.13 28.50
CA SER A 71 23.16 21.97 29.66
C SER A 71 24.20 22.00 30.79
N GLU A 72 25.29 21.23 30.75
CA GLU A 72 26.25 21.16 31.88
C GLU A 72 27.64 21.76 31.59
N SER A 73 27.92 22.31 30.41
CA SER A 73 29.25 22.91 30.12
C SER A 73 29.36 24.40 30.44
N SER A 74 28.33 25.01 31.05
CA SER A 74 28.30 26.43 31.39
C SER A 74 28.27 26.70 32.89
N GLU A 75 29.15 26.07 33.67
CA GLU A 75 29.43 26.52 35.04
C GLU A 75 30.68 25.82 35.57
N GLY A 76 31.70 26.60 35.97
CA GLY A 76 32.74 26.09 36.87
C GLY A 76 34.08 25.69 36.26
N SER A 77 34.75 26.57 35.50
CA SER A 77 36.22 26.56 35.51
C SER A 77 36.83 27.94 35.28
N ALA A 78 36.28 28.94 35.96
CA ALA A 78 37.02 30.15 36.32
C ALA A 78 37.50 29.99 37.77
N LYS A 79 38.57 29.22 37.96
CA LYS A 79 39.42 29.31 39.17
C LYS A 79 40.83 28.79 38.87
N LEU A 80 41.70 29.75 38.56
CA LEU A 80 43.12 29.80 38.93
C LEU A 80 43.32 29.48 40.43
N PRO A 81 44.53 29.55 40.98
CA PRO A 81 45.84 28.98 40.65
C PRO A 81 46.39 28.21 41.90
N ASP A 82 47.61 27.69 41.85
CA ASP A 82 48.67 27.80 42.89
C ASP A 82 49.93 27.03 42.42
#